data_AF-A0A496P8L1-F1
#
_entry.id   AF-A0A496P8L1-F1
#
_cell.length_a   1.000
_cell.length_b   1.000
_cell.length_c   1.000
_cell.angle_alpha   90.00
_cell.angle_beta   90.00
_cell.angle_gamma   90.00
#
_symmetry.space_group_name_H-M   'P 1'
#
loop_
_entity.id
_entity.type
_entity.pdbx_description
1 polymer ?
#
loop_
_entity_poly.entity_id
_entity_poly.type
_entity_poly.pdbx_seq_one_letter_code
_entity_poly.pdbx_strand_id
1 'polypeptide(L)' 'FKKSSKGQNGLILDMSVVIEQGHPVKPMMQQVQKSVRNELEYITGMSVERMSIKVKNIVETKRKIIKHI' A
#
# COMPACT_ATOMS: atom_id res chain seq x y z
N PHE A 1 -2.94 -16.72 -18.27
CA PHE A 1 -1.76 -15.93 -17.85
C PHE A 1 -0.74 -15.93 -18.97
N LYS A 2 -0.53 -14.79 -19.65
CA LYS A 2 0.42 -14.68 -20.76
C LYS A 2 1.75 -14.18 -20.18
N LYS A 3 2.80 -15.02 -20.23
CA LYS A 3 4.15 -14.65 -19.74
C LYS A 3 4.78 -13.64 -20.73
N SER A 4 5.21 -12.50 -20.20
CA SER A 4 5.95 -11.45 -20.94
C SER A 4 7.37 -11.92 -21.25
N SER A 5 7.86 -11.64 -22.46
CA SER A 5 9.15 -12.10 -23.00
C SER A 5 10.28 -11.07 -22.89
N LYS A 6 10.22 -10.16 -21.91
CA LYS A 6 11.34 -9.26 -21.56
C LYS A 6 11.74 -9.53 -20.11
N GLY A 7 12.99 -9.96 -19.91
CA GLY A 7 13.75 -10.02 -18.66
C GLY A 7 12.95 -10.18 -17.36
N GLN A 8 12.92 -11.39 -16.84
CA GLN A 8 12.17 -11.85 -15.66
C GLN A 8 12.73 -11.32 -14.31
N ASN A 9 13.06 -10.02 -14.20
CA ASN A 9 13.66 -9.40 -13.01
C ASN A 9 12.81 -8.23 -12.45
N GLY A 10 11.49 -8.41 -12.42
CA GLY A 10 10.55 -7.44 -11.83
C GLY A 10 9.96 -7.96 -10.52
N LEU A 11 9.84 -7.09 -9.52
CA LEU A 11 9.12 -7.44 -8.28
C LEU A 11 7.61 -7.31 -8.47
N ILE A 12 6.88 -8.34 -8.04
CA ILE A 12 5.41 -8.33 -7.95
C ILE A 12 5.01 -8.32 -6.48
N LEU A 13 4.22 -7.33 -6.08
CA LEU A 13 3.72 -7.18 -4.72
C LEU A 13 2.19 -7.25 -4.67
N ASP A 14 1.67 -8.13 -3.80
CA ASP A 14 0.25 -8.18 -3.43
C ASP A 14 0.15 -7.95 -1.91
N MET A 15 -0.49 -6.85 -1.52
CA MET A 15 -0.56 -6.39 -0.15
C MET A 15 -2.03 -6.15 0.24
N SER A 16 -2.34 -6.39 1.50
CA SER A 16 -3.65 -6.07 2.09
C SER A 16 -3.47 -5.14 3.28
N VAL A 17 -4.29 -4.10 3.35
CA VAL A 17 -4.26 -3.11 4.43
C VAL A 17 -5.60 -3.04 5.15
N VAL A 18 -5.55 -2.66 6.43
CA VAL A 18 -6.72 -2.28 7.22
C VAL A 18 -6.60 -0.79 7.51
N ILE A 19 -7.70 -0.05 7.33
CA ILE A 19 -7.71 1.41 7.38
C ILE A 19 -8.58 1.88 8.54
N GLU A 20 -8.15 2.92 9.25
CA GLU A 20 -9.00 3.61 10.22
C GLU A 20 -10.08 4.45 9.51
N GLN A 21 -11.31 4.40 10.02
CA GLN A 21 -12.43 5.18 9.52
C GLN A 21 -12.17 6.70 9.66
N GLY A 22 -12.71 7.49 8.72
CA GLY A 22 -12.59 8.95 8.74
C GLY A 22 -11.42 9.49 7.91
N HIS A 23 -10.62 8.61 7.30
CA HIS A 23 -9.54 9.00 6.39
C HIS A 23 -9.90 8.75 4.91
N PRO A 24 -9.55 9.67 4.00
CA PRO A 24 -9.78 9.47 2.57
C PRO A 24 -8.84 8.37 2.03
N VAL A 25 -9.42 7.21 1.74
CA VAL A 25 -8.70 5.98 1.34
C VAL A 25 -7.83 6.19 0.10
N LYS A 26 -8.38 6.80 -0.96
CA LYS A 26 -7.69 6.93 -2.26
C LYS A 26 -6.37 7.71 -2.18
N PRO A 27 -6.33 8.96 -1.67
CA PRO A 27 -5.07 9.70 -1.57
C PRO A 27 -4.06 9.03 -0.63
N MET A 28 -4.54 8.45 0.48
CA MET A 28 -3.67 7.72 1.40
C MET A 28 -3.02 6.50 0.72
N MET A 29 -3.80 5.70 -0.02
CA MET A 29 -3.28 4.54 -0.75
C MET A 29 -2.33 4.94 -1.87
N GLN A 30 -2.55 6.06 -2.56
CA GLN A 30 -1.62 6.58 -3.55
C GLN A 30 -0.26 6.94 -2.92
N GLN A 31 -0.28 7.57 -1.73
CA GLN A 31 0.94 7.90 -1.00
C GLN A 31 1.68 6.65 -0.53
N VAL A 32 0.97 5.68 0.05
CA VAL A 32 1.54 4.40 0.48
C VAL A 32 2.16 3.67 -0.71
N GLN A 33 1.44 3.57 -1.84
CA GLN A 33 1.94 2.92 -3.04
C GLN A 33 3.25 3.56 -3.54
N LYS A 34 3.33 4.90 -3.57
CA LYS A 34 4.54 5.62 -3.98
C LYS A 34 5.70 5.38 -3.02
N SER A 35 5.45 5.48 -1.72
CA SER A 35 6.49 5.30 -0.69
C SER A 35 7.06 3.89 -0.70
N VAL A 36 6.19 2.87 -0.70
CA VAL A 36 6.61 1.46 -0.67
C VAL A 36 7.34 1.09 -1.96
N ARG A 37 6.90 1.59 -3.12
CA ARG A 37 7.62 1.35 -4.38
C ARG A 37 9.04 1.90 -4.31
N ASN A 38 9.19 3.18 -3.99
CA ASN A 38 10.48 3.84 -3.99
C ASN A 38 11.47 3.14 -3.04
N GLU A 39 11.01 2.75 -1.86
CA GLU A 39 11.84 2.08 -0.87
C GLU A 39 12.29 0.69 -1.35
N LEU A 40 11.37 -0.09 -1.94
CA LEU A 40 11.70 -1.42 -2.45
C LEU A 40 12.65 -1.36 -3.64
N GLU A 41 12.42 -0.44 -4.58
CA GLU A 41 13.32 -0.26 -5.72
C GLU A 41 14.72 0.18 -5.24
N TYR A 42 14.80 1.04 -4.23
CA TYR A 42 16.06 1.46 -3.63
C TYR A 42 16.81 0.32 -2.92
N ILE A 43 16.13 -0.45 -2.05
CA ILE A 43 16.75 -1.53 -1.26
C ILE A 43 17.19 -2.69 -2.14
N THR A 44 16.35 -3.09 -3.10
CA THR A 44 16.57 -4.31 -3.89
C THR A 44 17.35 -4.06 -5.18
N GLY A 45 17.41 -2.81 -5.64
CA GLY A 45 17.92 -2.48 -6.97
C GLY A 45 17.07 -3.04 -8.12
N MET A 46 15.89 -3.60 -7.83
CA MET A 46 14.97 -4.16 -8.81
C MET A 46 13.79 -3.23 -9.04
N SER A 47 13.31 -3.13 -10.28
CA SER A 47 12.08 -2.38 -10.55
C SER A 47 10.84 -3.15 -10.10
N VAL A 48 9.86 -2.44 -9.55
CA VAL A 48 8.56 -3.00 -9.21
C VAL A 48 7.68 -3.01 -10.46
N GLU A 49 7.50 -4.20 -11.04
CA GLU A 49 6.67 -4.40 -12.24
C GLU A 49 5.19 -4.22 -11.92
N ARG A 50 4.73 -4.74 -10.78
CA ARG A 50 3.33 -4.64 -10.36
C ARG A 50 3.19 -4.56 -8.86
N MET A 51 2.38 -3.61 -8.40
CA MET A 51 1.97 -3.49 -7.00
C MET A 51 0.44 -3.43 -6.92
N SER A 52 -0.15 -4.33 -6.14
CA SER A 52 -1.58 -4.32 -5.80
C SER A 52 -1.73 -4.13 -4.29
N ILE A 53 -2.47 -3.10 -3.90
CA ILE A 53 -2.81 -2.84 -2.50
C ILE A 53 -4.33 -2.93 -2.36
N LYS A 54 -4.80 -3.88 -1.56
CA LYS A 54 -6.22 -4.13 -1.33
C LYS A 54 -6.60 -3.67 0.06
N VAL A 55 -7.67 -2.89 0.17
CA VAL A 55 -8.25 -2.56 1.47
C VAL A 55 -9.10 -3.73 1.92
N LYS A 56 -8.66 -4.44 2.96
CA LYS A 56 -9.34 -5.62 3.49
C LYS A 56 -10.47 -5.24 4.44
N ASN A 57 -10.28 -4.19 5.24
CA ASN A 57 -11.28 -3.72 6.20
C ASN A 57 -11.09 -2.24 6.53
N ILE A 58 -12.17 -1.59 6.99
CA ILE A 58 -12.16 -0.25 7.58
C ILE A 58 -12.63 -0.39 9.03
N VAL A 59 -11.82 0.06 9.99
CA VAL A 59 -12.08 -0.08 11.43
C VAL A 59 -12.34 1.27 12.07
N GLU A 60 -13.34 1.33 12.94
CA GLU A 60 -13.62 2.52 13.75
C GLU A 60 -12.81 2.46 15.05
N THR A 61 -11.81 3.32 15.19
CA THR A 61 -11.07 3.43 16.45
C THR A 61 -11.90 4.27 17.41
N LYS A 62 -12.36 3.67 18.51
CA LYS A 62 -13.02 4.39 19.61
C LYS A 62 -12.04 5.38 20.25
N ARG A 63 -11.85 6.56 19.65
CA ARG A 63 -11.11 7.65 20.30
C ARG A 63 -11.93 8.08 21.51
N LYS A 64 -11.50 7.72 22.72
CA LYS A 64 -11.99 8.33 23.95
C LYS A 64 -11.63 9.81 23.86
N ILE A 65 -12.59 10.67 23.54
CA ILE A 65 -12.44 12.10 23.68
C ILE A 65 -12.34 12.36 25.18
N ILE A 66 -11.12 12.45 25.72
CA ILE A 66 -10.89 12.95 27.06
C ILE A 66 -11.11 14.46 26.97
N LYS A 67 -12.34 14.91 27.24
CA LYS A 67 -12.60 16.32 27.51
C LYS A 67 -11.81 16.69 28.75
N HIS A 68 -10.78 17.52 28.61
CA HIS A 68 -10.25 18.25 29.75
C HIS A 68 -11.33 19.26 30.14
N ILE A 69 -11.96 19.03 31.29
CA ILE A 69 -12.82 19.99 31.99
C ILE A 69 -11.91 20.88 32.83
#